data_AF-A0A7W9AHX8-F1
#
_entry.id   AF-A0A7W9AHX8-F1
#
_cell.length_a   1.000
_cell.length_b   1.000
_cell.length_c   1.000
_cell.angle_alpha   90.00
_cell.angle_beta   90.00
_cell.angle_gamma   90.00
#
_symmetry.space_group_name_H-M   'P 1'
#
loop_
_entity.id
_entity.type
_entity.pdbx_description
1 polymer ?
#
loop_
_entity_poly.entity_id
_entity_poly.type
_entity_poly.pdbx_seq_one_letter_code
_entity_poly.pdbx_strand_id
1 'polypeptide(L)'
;MRKTLIFASLIALGAPAIAKKPPVPMLSQATISASPVSQMIAGFDSDGDAVVSQVEFDAGVARSFVDGDENKDGRITLIELSRWAAKWLGNAGALPGQYDFDRDLDDAVSRAEYEAEFAKRLAGFDMNKDGALARSELISFKPQPPIPMPPGMGMPGEAPPKPPR
;
A
#
# COMPACT_ATOMS: atom_id res chain seq x y z
N MET A 1 -73.70 45.94 -17.78
CA MET A 1 -73.31 44.88 -18.74
C MET A 1 -72.09 45.33 -19.52
N ARG A 2 -71.15 44.40 -19.77
CA ARG A 2 -69.84 44.55 -20.47
C ARG A 2 -68.75 45.32 -19.70
N LYS A 3 -67.93 44.57 -18.95
CA LYS A 3 -66.63 44.98 -18.42
C LYS A 3 -65.54 44.59 -19.43
N THR A 4 -64.80 45.55 -19.95
CA THR A 4 -63.60 45.34 -20.75
C THR A 4 -62.39 45.58 -19.84
N LEU A 5 -61.61 44.53 -19.56
CA LEU A 5 -60.34 44.62 -18.83
C LEU A 5 -59.21 44.30 -19.80
N ILE A 6 -58.33 45.28 -20.00
CA ILE A 6 -57.07 45.16 -20.72
C ILE A 6 -56.03 44.63 -19.72
N PHE A 7 -55.40 43.50 -20.02
CA PHE A 7 -54.23 43.01 -19.29
C PHE A 7 -52.97 43.32 -20.12
N ALA A 8 -52.10 44.16 -19.55
CA ALA A 8 -50.76 44.42 -20.07
C ALA A 8 -49.82 43.26 -19.70
N SER A 9 -49.05 42.79 -20.70
CA SER A 9 -48.03 41.75 -20.58
C SER A 9 -46.85 42.19 -19.72
N LEU A 10 -46.39 41.29 -18.85
CA LEU A 10 -45.11 41.37 -18.16
C LEU A 10 -44.17 40.32 -18.76
N ILE A 11 -43.07 40.75 -19.38
CA ILE A 11 -42.01 39.85 -19.89
C ILE A 11 -41.02 39.62 -18.75
N ALA A 12 -40.92 38.38 -18.26
CA ALA A 12 -39.87 37.96 -17.34
C ALA A 12 -38.72 37.31 -18.15
N LEU A 13 -37.52 37.90 -18.09
CA LEU A 13 -36.29 37.30 -18.60
C LEU A 13 -35.87 36.14 -17.69
N GLY A 14 -35.89 34.91 -18.21
CA GLY A 14 -35.32 33.75 -17.53
C GLY A 14 -33.80 33.66 -17.75
N ALA A 15 -33.01 33.61 -16.67
CA ALA A 15 -31.59 33.31 -16.74
C ALA A 15 -31.37 31.83 -17.13
N PRO A 16 -30.34 31.49 -17.93
CA PRO A 16 -30.08 30.10 -18.30
C PRO A 16 -29.59 29.32 -17.09
N ALA A 17 -30.29 28.22 -16.77
CA ALA A 17 -29.87 27.27 -15.76
C ALA A 17 -28.56 26.59 -16.20
N ILE A 18 -27.50 26.69 -15.38
CA ILE A 18 -26.28 25.91 -15.56
C ILE A 18 -26.63 24.45 -15.26
N ALA A 19 -26.76 23.63 -16.29
CA ALA A 19 -26.98 22.19 -16.14
C ALA A 19 -25.80 21.56 -15.39
N LYS A 20 -26.08 20.91 -14.25
CA LYS A 20 -25.09 20.06 -13.56
C LYS A 20 -24.75 18.89 -14.48
N LYS A 21 -23.52 18.86 -14.99
CA LYS A 21 -23.00 17.76 -15.83
C LYS A 21 -23.07 16.44 -15.04
N PRO A 22 -23.51 15.32 -15.65
CA PRO A 22 -23.57 14.03 -14.95
C PRO A 22 -22.19 13.60 -14.45
N PRO A 23 -22.12 12.86 -13.33
CA PRO A 23 -20.85 12.39 -12.77
C PRO A 23 -20.14 11.47 -13.75
N VAL A 24 -18.86 11.75 -14.01
CA VAL A 24 -17.98 10.92 -14.85
C VAL A 24 -17.69 9.62 -14.09
N PRO A 25 -17.83 8.43 -14.72
CA PRO A 25 -17.43 7.17 -14.09
C PRO A 25 -15.93 7.19 -13.78
N MET A 26 -15.60 7.03 -12.50
CA MET A 26 -14.25 7.01 -11.99
C MET A 26 -13.73 5.56 -11.94
N LEU A 27 -12.68 5.24 -12.68
CA LEU A 27 -11.98 3.95 -12.53
C LEU A 27 -11.09 4.02 -11.27
N SER A 28 -11.43 3.25 -10.24
CA SER A 28 -10.55 3.02 -9.09
C SER A 28 -9.48 1.99 -9.49
N GLN A 29 -8.21 2.39 -9.52
CA GLN A 29 -7.10 1.44 -9.63
C GLN A 29 -6.61 1.12 -8.21
N ALA A 30 -6.70 -0.14 -7.81
CA ALA A 30 -6.10 -0.58 -6.55
C ALA A 30 -4.57 -0.52 -6.68
N THR A 31 -3.90 0.11 -5.71
CA THR A 31 -2.44 0.04 -5.60
C THR A 31 -2.08 -1.23 -4.81
N ILE A 32 -1.29 -2.10 -5.42
CA ILE A 32 -0.65 -3.24 -4.75
C ILE A 32 0.79 -2.82 -4.43
N SER A 33 1.19 -2.97 -3.17
CA SER A 33 2.56 -2.67 -2.74
C SER A 33 3.11 -3.78 -1.85
N ALA A 34 4.41 -4.07 -1.95
CA ALA A 34 5.15 -4.90 -1.02
C ALA A 34 6.17 -4.03 -0.25
N SER A 35 6.25 -4.20 1.07
CA SER A 35 7.26 -3.48 1.86
C SER A 35 8.64 -4.12 1.64
N PRO A 36 9.74 -3.39 1.91
CA PRO A 36 11.09 -3.96 1.80
C PRO A 36 11.26 -5.26 2.60
N VAL A 37 10.78 -5.28 3.84
CA VAL A 37 10.85 -6.48 4.70
C VAL A 37 10.00 -7.62 4.17
N SER A 38 8.85 -7.35 3.54
CA SER A 38 8.05 -8.41 2.95
C SER A 38 8.71 -9.01 1.72
N GLN A 39 9.41 -8.20 0.91
CA GLN A 39 10.24 -8.72 -0.20
C GLN A 39 11.42 -9.55 0.30
N MET A 40 12.07 -9.12 1.38
CA MET A 40 13.15 -9.89 2.03
C MET A 40 12.65 -11.27 2.47
N ILE A 41 11.54 -11.31 3.21
CA ILE A 41 10.93 -12.56 3.69
C ILE A 41 10.53 -13.45 2.52
N ALA A 42 9.96 -12.88 1.46
CA ALA A 42 9.58 -13.65 0.26
C ALA A 42 10.77 -14.29 -0.47
N GLY A 43 12.00 -13.86 -0.17
CA GLY A 43 13.24 -14.46 -0.66
C GLY A 43 13.83 -15.53 0.27
N PHE A 44 13.15 -15.89 1.35
CA PHE A 44 13.52 -17.01 2.23
C PHE A 44 12.98 -18.36 1.74
N ASP A 45 11.94 -18.32 0.89
CA ASP A 45 11.39 -19.43 0.10
C ASP A 45 12.52 -20.14 -0.66
N SER A 46 12.93 -21.29 -0.13
CA SER A 46 14.14 -22.01 -0.52
C SER A 46 13.85 -23.18 -1.43
N ASP A 47 12.65 -23.76 -1.31
CA ASP A 47 12.19 -24.85 -2.16
C ASP A 47 11.40 -24.37 -3.40
N GLY A 48 11.01 -23.08 -3.44
CA GLY A 48 10.40 -22.44 -4.59
C GLY A 48 8.91 -22.74 -4.74
N ASP A 49 8.23 -23.17 -3.67
CA ASP A 49 6.79 -23.47 -3.69
C ASP A 49 5.89 -22.22 -3.59
N ALA A 50 6.51 -21.04 -3.52
CA ALA A 50 5.88 -19.72 -3.38
C ALA A 50 5.25 -19.45 -2.00
N VAL A 51 5.53 -20.28 -1.01
CA VAL A 51 5.17 -20.10 0.40
C VAL A 51 6.47 -20.02 1.20
N VAL A 52 6.49 -19.23 2.27
CA VAL A 52 7.60 -19.26 3.23
C VAL A 52 7.12 -20.04 4.42
N SER A 53 7.61 -21.27 4.58
CA SER A 53 7.33 -22.07 5.78
C SER A 53 8.02 -21.50 7.02
N GLN A 54 7.58 -21.89 8.21
CA GLN A 54 8.25 -21.51 9.47
C GLN A 54 9.75 -21.84 9.46
N VAL A 55 10.12 -23.02 8.94
CA VAL A 55 11.52 -23.48 8.91
C VAL A 55 12.37 -22.58 8.00
N GLU A 56 11.82 -22.19 6.85
CA GLU A 56 12.50 -21.29 5.92
C GLU A 56 12.58 -19.87 6.45
N PHE A 57 11.52 -19.40 7.10
CA PHE A 57 11.52 -18.11 7.79
C PHE A 57 12.64 -18.05 8.83
N ASP A 58 12.71 -19.04 9.71
CA ASP A 58 13.72 -19.12 10.77
C ASP A 58 15.14 -19.20 10.19
N ALA A 59 15.34 -20.03 9.16
CA ALA A 59 16.62 -20.14 8.46
C ALA A 59 17.03 -18.84 7.76
N GLY A 60 16.08 -18.15 7.14
CA GLY A 60 16.26 -16.85 6.49
C GLY A 60 16.67 -15.75 7.47
N VAL A 61 15.96 -15.66 8.60
CA VAL A 61 16.25 -14.72 9.70
C VAL A 61 17.63 -14.99 10.30
N ALA A 62 17.97 -16.25 10.56
CA ALA A 62 19.29 -16.61 11.09
C ALA A 62 20.41 -16.24 10.10
N ARG A 63 20.20 -16.52 8.80
CA ARG A 63 21.15 -16.15 7.74
C ARG A 63 21.34 -14.64 7.65
N SER A 64 20.26 -13.87 7.70
CA SER A 64 20.33 -12.41 7.59
C SER A 64 20.97 -11.76 8.82
N PHE A 65 20.81 -12.37 10.01
CA PHE A 65 21.52 -11.95 11.21
C PHE A 65 23.03 -12.14 11.08
N VAL A 66 23.46 -13.37 10.71
CA VAL A 66 24.90 -13.69 10.54
C VAL A 66 25.56 -12.80 9.49
N ASP A 67 24.81 -12.40 8.47
CA ASP A 67 25.31 -11.48 7.44
C ASP A 67 25.39 -10.03 7.92
N GLY A 68 24.55 -9.62 8.88
CA GLY A 68 24.59 -8.32 9.51
C GLY A 68 25.67 -8.20 10.59
N ASP A 69 25.95 -9.29 11.32
CA ASP A 69 27.03 -9.38 12.32
C ASP A 69 28.39 -9.54 11.63
N GLU A 70 28.85 -8.47 10.96
CA GLU A 70 30.07 -8.45 10.14
C GLU A 70 31.31 -8.79 10.97
N ASN A 71 31.38 -8.27 12.21
CA ASN A 71 32.50 -8.47 13.11
C ASN A 71 32.43 -9.79 13.93
N LYS A 72 31.29 -10.48 13.92
CA LYS A 72 31.01 -11.77 14.60
C LYS A 72 31.09 -11.69 16.12
N ASP A 73 30.67 -10.57 16.69
CA ASP A 73 30.61 -10.38 18.14
C ASP A 73 29.26 -10.82 18.76
N GLY A 74 28.32 -11.29 17.92
CA GLY A 74 27.01 -11.78 18.32
C GLY A 74 25.95 -10.68 18.42
N ARG A 75 26.26 -9.46 17.94
CA ARG A 75 25.36 -8.32 17.89
C ARG A 75 25.50 -7.60 16.55
N ILE A 76 24.52 -6.77 16.22
CA ILE A 76 24.58 -5.90 15.04
C ILE A 76 24.63 -4.46 15.53
N THR A 77 25.76 -3.79 15.32
CA THR A 77 25.92 -2.37 15.63
C THR A 77 25.11 -1.50 14.65
N LEU A 78 24.91 -0.22 14.95
CA LEU A 78 24.18 0.70 14.07
C LEU A 78 24.75 0.80 12.64
N ILE A 79 26.08 0.76 12.50
CA ILE A 79 26.74 0.83 11.20
C ILE A 79 26.48 -0.45 10.40
N GLU A 80 26.60 -1.60 11.06
CA GLU A 80 26.29 -2.91 10.49
C GLU A 80 24.82 -3.02 10.10
N LEU A 81 23.90 -2.55 10.96
CA LEU A 81 22.47 -2.54 10.67
C LEU A 81 22.14 -1.71 9.43
N SER A 82 22.81 -0.58 9.24
CA SER A 82 22.63 0.26 8.06
C SER A 82 23.06 -0.45 6.77
N ARG A 83 24.17 -1.21 6.82
CA ARG A 83 24.64 -2.03 5.68
C ARG A 83 23.72 -3.22 5.43
N TRP A 84 23.30 -3.89 6.50
CA TRP A 84 22.32 -4.95 6.47
C TRP A 84 21.04 -4.48 5.79
N ALA A 85 20.49 -3.32 6.19
CA ALA A 85 19.28 -2.76 5.58
C ALA A 85 19.49 -2.41 4.10
N ALA A 86 20.64 -1.82 3.74
CA ALA A 86 20.95 -1.56 2.34
C ALA A 86 20.98 -2.84 1.49
N LYS A 87 21.49 -3.95 2.04
CA LYS A 87 21.61 -5.24 1.36
C LYS A 87 20.29 -6.03 1.30
N TRP A 88 19.62 -6.19 2.44
CA TRP A 88 18.45 -7.04 2.58
C TRP A 88 17.13 -6.33 2.30
N LEU A 89 17.08 -5.02 2.52
CA LEU A 89 15.88 -4.19 2.34
C LEU A 89 16.04 -3.20 1.16
N GLY A 90 17.21 -3.17 0.51
CA GLY A 90 17.49 -2.32 -0.65
C GLY A 90 17.76 -0.84 -0.33
N ASN A 91 17.64 -0.42 0.94
CA ASN A 91 17.95 0.94 1.36
C ASN A 91 18.35 0.97 2.85
N ALA A 92 19.38 1.75 3.19
CA ALA A 92 19.87 1.87 4.57
C ALA A 92 18.84 2.45 5.55
N GLY A 93 17.86 3.22 5.07
CA GLY A 93 16.76 3.78 5.85
C GLY A 93 15.45 2.99 5.74
N ALA A 94 15.46 1.81 5.12
CA ALA A 94 14.28 0.95 5.09
C ALA A 94 14.00 0.35 6.48
N LEU A 95 12.73 0.09 6.76
CA LEU A 95 12.32 -0.53 8.03
C LEU A 95 12.26 -2.05 7.90
N PRO A 96 12.60 -2.82 8.96
CA PRO A 96 12.94 -2.36 10.33
C PRO A 96 14.27 -1.62 10.47
N GLY A 97 14.28 -0.57 11.29
CA GLY A 97 15.47 0.19 11.68
C GLY A 97 15.86 -0.05 13.14
N GLN A 98 16.86 0.69 13.63
CA GLN A 98 17.41 0.53 15.00
C GLN A 98 16.30 0.51 16.06
N TYR A 99 15.41 1.50 16.06
CA TYR A 99 14.37 1.62 17.09
C TYR A 99 13.30 0.52 17.05
N ASP A 100 13.19 -0.21 15.94
CA ASP A 100 12.37 -1.42 15.90
C ASP A 100 13.06 -2.53 16.68
N PHE A 101 14.36 -2.74 16.46
CA PHE A 101 15.14 -3.83 17.03
C PHE A 101 15.64 -3.60 18.45
N ASP A 102 16.35 -2.50 18.69
CA ASP A 102 17.05 -2.16 19.93
C ASP A 102 16.00 -1.71 20.99
N ARG A 103 15.52 -2.68 21.77
CA ARG A 103 14.42 -2.49 22.71
C ARG A 103 14.92 -2.10 24.09
N ASP A 104 16.13 -2.51 24.44
CA ASP A 104 16.77 -2.15 25.71
C ASP A 104 17.64 -0.90 25.62
N LEU A 105 17.82 -0.33 24.42
CA LEU A 105 18.53 0.93 24.14
C LEU A 105 20.03 0.82 24.47
N ASP A 106 20.64 -0.31 24.17
CA ASP A 106 22.07 -0.56 24.38
C ASP A 106 22.95 -0.24 23.15
N ASP A 107 22.37 0.42 22.14
CA ASP A 107 22.99 0.84 20.88
C ASP A 107 23.48 -0.32 19.98
N ALA A 108 23.08 -1.55 20.30
CA ALA A 108 23.34 -2.73 19.52
C ALA A 108 22.08 -3.60 19.42
N VAL A 109 21.94 -4.32 18.31
CA VAL A 109 20.85 -5.29 18.17
C VAL A 109 21.39 -6.66 18.56
N SER A 110 20.93 -7.18 19.69
CA SER A 110 21.23 -8.54 20.09
C SER A 110 20.47 -9.55 19.21
N ARG A 111 20.95 -10.80 19.18
CA ARG A 111 20.25 -11.89 18.48
C ARG A 111 18.82 -12.08 18.98
N ALA A 112 18.59 -11.97 20.29
CA ALA A 112 17.27 -12.15 20.88
C ALA A 112 16.29 -11.06 20.44
N GLU A 113 16.73 -9.81 20.38
CA GLU A 113 15.94 -8.69 19.88
C GLU A 113 15.61 -8.83 18.40
N TYR A 114 16.61 -9.22 17.60
CA TYR A 114 16.42 -9.47 16.17
C TYR A 114 15.35 -10.53 15.92
N GLU A 115 15.47 -11.70 16.58
CA GLU A 115 14.51 -12.79 16.46
C GLU A 115 13.12 -12.39 16.97
N ALA A 116 13.04 -11.64 18.08
CA ALA A 116 11.76 -11.14 18.60
C ALA A 116 11.06 -10.19 17.62
N GLU A 117 11.79 -9.30 16.97
CA GLU A 117 11.22 -8.39 15.97
C GLU A 117 10.72 -9.10 14.71
N PHE A 118 11.40 -10.16 14.28
CA PHE A 118 10.95 -10.97 13.16
C PHE A 118 9.77 -11.87 13.53
N ALA A 119 9.74 -12.44 14.73
CA ALA A 119 8.57 -13.16 15.22
C ALA A 119 7.30 -12.28 15.26
N LYS A 120 7.43 -11.00 15.69
CA LYS A 120 6.32 -10.04 15.63
C LYS A 120 5.84 -9.78 14.20
N ARG A 121 6.78 -9.68 13.25
CA ARG A 121 6.47 -9.46 11.83
C ARG A 121 5.80 -10.66 11.19
N LEU A 122 6.28 -11.87 11.49
CA LEU A 122 5.63 -13.12 11.08
C LEU A 122 4.18 -13.14 11.53
N ALA A 123 3.92 -12.93 12.82
CA ALA A 123 2.56 -12.87 13.36
C ALA A 123 1.71 -11.73 12.78
N GLY A 124 2.36 -10.65 12.32
CA GLY A 124 1.72 -9.53 11.65
C GLY A 124 1.45 -9.73 10.15
N PHE A 125 2.07 -10.73 9.52
CA PHE A 125 1.82 -11.11 8.13
C PHE A 125 0.93 -12.35 8.02
N ASP A 126 1.09 -13.33 8.90
CA ASP A 126 0.32 -14.58 8.96
C ASP A 126 -1.14 -14.29 9.40
N MET A 127 -1.98 -13.94 8.42
CA MET A 127 -3.37 -13.51 8.64
C MET A 127 -4.27 -14.70 8.95
N ASN A 128 -4.01 -15.83 8.30
CA ASN A 128 -4.81 -17.04 8.44
C ASN A 128 -4.36 -17.92 9.64
N LYS A 129 -3.20 -17.62 10.24
CA LYS A 129 -2.60 -18.28 11.41
C LYS A 129 -2.24 -19.74 11.15
N ASP A 130 -1.75 -20.04 9.95
CA ASP A 130 -1.33 -21.38 9.58
C ASP A 130 0.18 -21.63 9.81
N GLY A 131 0.94 -20.60 10.21
CA GLY A 131 2.37 -20.70 10.47
C GLY A 131 3.24 -20.69 9.22
N ALA A 132 2.67 -20.34 8.06
CA ALA A 132 3.37 -20.09 6.83
C ALA A 132 2.98 -18.71 6.25
N LEU A 133 3.78 -18.19 5.32
CA LEU A 133 3.49 -16.91 4.68
C LEU A 133 3.28 -17.10 3.19
N ALA A 134 2.04 -16.95 2.74
CA ALA A 134 1.72 -16.90 1.32
C ALA A 134 2.09 -15.53 0.72
N ARG A 135 2.32 -15.46 -0.60
CA ARG A 135 2.60 -14.18 -1.29
C ARG A 135 1.51 -13.14 -1.08
N SER A 136 0.25 -13.55 -0.93
CA SER A 136 -0.88 -12.65 -0.66
C SER A 136 -0.79 -11.96 0.70
N GLU A 137 -0.12 -12.56 1.67
CA GLU A 137 0.09 -12.03 3.02
C GLU A 137 1.27 -11.06 3.09
N LEU A 138 2.17 -11.14 2.11
CA LEU A 138 3.36 -10.27 1.98
C LEU A 138 3.10 -9.00 1.13
N ILE A 139 1.87 -8.80 0.67
CA ILE A 139 1.47 -7.62 -0.11
C ILE A 139 0.33 -6.87 0.58
N SER A 140 0.25 -5.56 0.32
CA SER A 140 -0.84 -4.71 0.79
C SER A 140 -1.64 -4.20 -0.39
N PHE A 141 -2.97 -4.25 -0.26
CA PHE A 141 -3.92 -3.66 -1.18
C PHE A 141 -4.44 -2.34 -0.61
N LYS A 142 -4.11 -1.22 -1.24
CA LYS A 142 -4.68 0.09 -0.91
C LYS A 142 -5.59 0.55 -2.04
N PRO A 143 -6.92 0.64 -1.83
CA PRO A 143 -7.79 1.25 -2.82
C PRO A 143 -7.43 2.73 -2.94
N GLN A 144 -7.02 3.16 -4.14
CA GLN A 144 -6.68 4.57 -4.37
C GLN A 144 -7.99 5.36 -4.55
N PRO A 145 -8.12 6.56 -3.93
CA PRO A 145 -9.22 7.44 -4.25
C PRO A 145 -9.15 7.80 -5.74
N PRO A 146 -10.29 7.84 -6.43
CA PRO A 146 -10.29 7.97 -7.88
C PRO A 146 -9.67 9.29 -8.36
N ILE A 147 -8.85 9.21 -9.40
CA ILE A 147 -8.16 10.37 -9.98
C ILE A 147 -9.17 11.20 -10.79
N PRO A 148 -9.28 12.52 -10.59
CA PRO A 148 -10.08 13.39 -11.46
C PRO A 148 -9.49 13.41 -12.88
N MET A 149 -10.26 13.03 -13.89
CA MET A 149 -9.83 13.15 -15.29
C MET A 149 -9.75 14.64 -15.70
N PRO A 150 -8.73 15.08 -16.46
CA PRO A 150 -8.70 16.42 -17.03
C PRO A 150 -9.84 16.59 -18.05
N PRO A 151 -10.47 17.79 -18.14
CA PRO A 151 -11.57 18.01 -19.08
C PRO A 151 -11.11 17.82 -20.54
N GLY A 152 -11.73 16.90 -21.29
CA GLY A 152 -11.60 16.85 -22.76
C GLY A 152 -11.32 15.50 -23.41
N MET A 153 -11.05 14.44 -22.65
CA MET A 153 -10.80 13.10 -23.22
C MET A 153 -12.11 12.30 -23.28
N GLY A 154 -12.89 12.47 -24.36
CA GLY A 154 -14.13 11.72 -24.59
C GLY A 154 -13.88 10.27 -24.99
N MET A 155 -14.70 9.34 -24.47
CA MET A 155 -14.75 7.95 -24.93
C MET A 155 -15.35 7.88 -26.34
N PRO A 156 -14.79 7.11 -27.29
CA PRO A 156 -15.41 6.93 -28.61
C PRO A 156 -16.62 5.99 -28.53
N GLY A 157 -17.83 6.48 -28.83
CA GLY A 157 -18.96 5.60 -29.18
C GLY A 157 -20.37 6.00 -28.76
N GLU A 158 -20.57 6.99 -27.89
CA GLU A 158 -21.93 7.28 -27.39
C GLU A 158 -22.74 8.15 -28.36
N ALA A 159 -23.72 7.57 -29.07
CA ALA A 159 -24.65 8.31 -29.92
C ALA A 159 -25.65 9.14 -29.07
N PRO A 160 -26.05 10.35 -29.52
CA PRO A 160 -26.86 11.25 -28.71
C PRO A 160 -28.31 10.76 -28.53
N PRO A 161 -28.91 10.93 -27.34
CA PRO A 161 -30.25 10.42 -27.03
C PRO A 161 -31.37 11.25 -27.68
N LYS A 162 -32.47 10.57 -28.06
CA LYS A 162 -33.66 11.18 -28.68
C LYS A 162 -34.49 12.01 -27.66
N PRO A 163 -35.12 13.12 -28.10
CA PRO A 163 -35.89 13.98 -27.21
C PRO A 163 -37.28 13.39 -26.86
N PRO A 164 -37.79 13.66 -25.64
CA PRO A 164 -39.08 13.13 -25.17
C PRO A 164 -40.29 13.91 -25.75
N ARG A 165 -41.43 13.21 -25.79
CA ARG A 165 -42.70 13.59 -26.42
C ARG A 165 -43.49 14.62 -25.62
#